data_AF-F8CPF7-F1
#
_entry.id   AF-F8CPF7-F1
#
_cell.length_a   1.000
_cell.length_b   1.000
_cell.length_c   1.000
_cell.angle_alpha   90.00
_cell.angle_beta   90.00
_cell.angle_gamma   90.00
#
_symmetry.space_group_name_H-M   'P 1'
#
loop_
_entity.id
_entity.type
_entity.pdbx_description
1 polymer ?
#
loop_
_entity_poly.entity_id
_entity_poly.type
_entity_poly.pdbx_seq_one_letter_code
_entity_poly.pdbx_strand_id
1 'polypeptide(L)'
;MNLEGSMAHEHEGPPLQGGRRGSAHAKPGRLARRGLARLLAKKRPSREEADRGDDTEERARSGESARTDREARLEKLRAHHQQMLWVYWSVVLLGAWTLLAPLTFDYGRGLVEPSGGREVWLSLPTRARLMTWSDVVSGALLLVFGWRALTPNRPRSLWACCFVGIWLSLAPVLLWAPNAAAYLNGTLVGMLVIALTVLIPGMPNMPLFMKMGPATPPGWSYNPSSWPQRWVMIALGFAGFVVSRYLAAYQLGYIGSVWDPFFGDGTRRVLDSSMSQTLPISDAALGTVAYTFEFLMGFMGSPSRWRTMPWMVTLYGILVIPLGLVHIFLVISQPVMVGQWCTFCLLAAAIMLPMLPLEGDEVVAMGQHLVRAKRRGEPLWEVFWKGGSPEGSTRDERSPELLTLPQQPARVLKAGLWGMSVPWTLAASVLLGVALVFSPAVTGMARPPADVLRVAGLLIVTASVIAMGEVFRLARYLNVFLGVGVALVPWLLDGGTVAGRVTGLILGLAVALLALPRGPRLERYGGWDRLVR
;
A
#
# COMPACT_ATOMS: atom_id res chain seq x y z
N MET A 1 11.84 -63.99 -32.79
CA MET A 1 11.87 -64.02 -31.30
C MET A 1 10.72 -63.10 -30.87
N ASN A 2 9.44 -63.53 -30.81
CA ASN A 2 8.82 -64.57 -29.97
C ASN A 2 9.31 -64.40 -28.52
N LEU A 3 8.50 -64.09 -27.49
CA LEU A 3 7.14 -64.54 -27.09
C LEU A 3 6.46 -63.42 -26.24
N GLU A 4 5.18 -63.07 -26.43
CA GLU A 4 3.95 -63.54 -25.71
C GLU A 4 3.98 -63.27 -24.17
N GLY A 5 2.93 -62.82 -23.46
CA GLY A 5 1.51 -62.59 -23.75
C GLY A 5 0.70 -62.70 -22.44
N SER A 6 -0.51 -62.10 -22.42
CA SER A 6 -1.72 -62.55 -21.69
C SER A 6 -1.79 -62.44 -20.14
N MET A 7 -2.90 -62.15 -19.44
CA MET A 7 -4.34 -62.08 -19.74
C MET A 7 -5.06 -61.12 -18.77
N ALA A 8 -6.23 -60.64 -19.22
CA ALA A 8 -7.32 -60.09 -18.44
C ALA A 8 -8.05 -61.16 -17.59
N HIS A 9 -8.81 -60.74 -16.57
CA HIS A 9 -10.09 -61.38 -16.23
C HIS A 9 -10.99 -60.41 -15.44
N GLU A 10 -12.17 -60.16 -16.00
CA GLU A 10 -13.38 -59.63 -15.37
C GLU A 10 -14.03 -60.67 -14.44
N HIS A 11 -14.81 -60.23 -13.44
CA HIS A 11 -16.13 -60.81 -13.13
C HIS A 11 -16.95 -59.91 -12.18
N GLU A 12 -18.05 -59.37 -12.73
CA GLU A 12 -19.45 -59.31 -12.28
C GLU A 12 -19.84 -59.30 -10.78
N GLY A 13 -20.78 -58.40 -10.42
CA GLY A 13 -21.61 -58.42 -9.18
C GLY A 13 -22.80 -59.40 -9.27
N PRO A 14 -23.98 -59.22 -8.60
CA PRO A 14 -24.46 -58.17 -7.69
C PRO A 14 -25.19 -58.75 -6.40
N PRO A 15 -26.39 -58.29 -5.95
CA PRO A 15 -26.64 -57.57 -4.68
C PRO A 15 -27.51 -58.35 -3.64
N LEU A 16 -27.85 -57.76 -2.47
CA LEU A 16 -29.19 -57.80 -1.82
C LEU A 16 -29.23 -57.32 -0.33
N GLN A 17 -30.20 -56.43 -0.07
CA GLN A 17 -31.15 -56.26 1.06
C GLN A 17 -30.79 -56.58 2.54
N GLY A 18 -30.98 -55.56 3.40
CA GLY A 18 -32.02 -55.53 4.45
C GLY A 18 -31.85 -56.36 5.74
N GLY A 19 -31.72 -55.70 6.90
CA GLY A 19 -31.95 -56.34 8.20
C GLY A 19 -31.62 -55.49 9.44
N ARG A 20 -32.65 -55.07 10.19
CA ARG A 20 -32.54 -54.45 11.52
C ARG A 20 -32.07 -55.45 12.58
N ARG A 21 -31.21 -55.02 13.52
CA ARG A 21 -31.30 -55.27 14.98
C ARG A 21 -30.25 -54.44 15.72
N GLY A 22 -30.65 -53.83 16.82
CA GLY A 22 -29.86 -52.84 17.56
C GLY A 22 -28.90 -53.43 18.61
N SER A 23 -27.96 -52.59 19.05
CA SER A 23 -27.37 -52.61 20.38
C SER A 23 -26.62 -51.28 20.60
N ALA A 24 -26.64 -50.82 21.84
CA ALA A 24 -26.33 -49.47 22.30
C ALA A 24 -24.82 -49.10 22.26
N HIS A 25 -24.50 -47.80 22.13
CA HIS A 25 -23.70 -47.07 23.14
C HIS A 25 -23.53 -45.55 22.88
N ALA A 26 -23.67 -44.81 23.99
CA ALA A 26 -23.14 -43.48 24.34
C ALA A 26 -23.48 -42.24 23.48
N LYS A 27 -24.49 -41.48 23.93
CA LYS A 27 -24.64 -40.04 23.65
C LYS A 27 -23.79 -39.22 24.65
N PRO A 28 -22.94 -38.26 24.21
CA PRO A 28 -22.27 -37.35 25.13
C PRO A 28 -23.19 -36.19 25.55
N GLY A 29 -23.08 -35.75 26.80
CA GLY A 29 -23.27 -34.33 27.14
C GLY A 29 -24.57 -33.90 27.83
N ARG A 30 -25.15 -34.68 28.75
CA ARG A 30 -26.21 -34.16 29.67
C ARG A 30 -25.69 -33.20 30.76
N LEU A 31 -24.37 -32.96 30.86
CA LEU A 31 -23.81 -31.95 31.78
C LEU A 31 -23.86 -30.51 31.25
N ALA A 32 -23.90 -30.30 29.93
CA ALA A 32 -23.81 -28.96 29.35
C ALA A 32 -25.11 -28.13 29.46
N ARG A 33 -26.27 -28.77 29.70
CA ARG A 33 -27.57 -28.08 29.81
C ARG A 33 -27.91 -27.60 31.22
N ARG A 34 -27.25 -28.10 32.26
CA ARG A 34 -27.49 -27.68 33.66
C ARG A 34 -26.74 -26.40 34.05
N GLY A 35 -25.62 -26.09 33.39
CA GLY A 35 -24.90 -24.82 33.57
C GLY A 35 -25.61 -23.61 32.92
N LEU A 36 -26.25 -23.82 31.77
CA LEU A 36 -26.90 -22.75 31.00
C LEU A 36 -28.24 -22.30 31.63
N ALA A 37 -28.95 -23.21 32.30
CA ALA A 37 -30.22 -22.89 32.98
C ALA A 37 -30.04 -22.05 34.25
N ARG A 38 -28.86 -22.08 34.89
CA ARG A 38 -28.56 -21.24 36.06
C ARG A 38 -28.12 -19.82 35.70
N LEU A 39 -27.59 -19.62 34.49
CA LEU A 39 -27.20 -18.28 33.99
C LEU A 39 -28.38 -17.47 33.46
N LEU A 40 -29.49 -18.12 33.07
CA LEU A 40 -30.69 -17.47 32.55
C LEU A 40 -31.77 -17.16 33.60
N ALA A 41 -31.58 -17.57 34.86
CA ALA A 41 -32.57 -17.41 35.92
C ALA A 41 -32.40 -16.14 36.79
N LYS A 42 -31.48 -15.22 36.46
CA LYS A 42 -31.24 -14.01 37.24
C LYS A 42 -31.44 -12.74 36.42
N LYS A 43 -32.67 -12.51 35.96
CA LYS A 43 -33.17 -11.16 35.62
C LYS A 43 -34.70 -11.16 35.47
N ARG A 44 -35.41 -10.89 36.56
CA ARG A 44 -36.73 -10.26 36.55
C ARG A 44 -36.68 -9.13 37.57
N PRO A 45 -36.86 -7.86 37.17
CA PRO A 45 -37.05 -6.79 38.13
C PRO A 45 -38.53 -6.79 38.55
N SER A 46 -38.78 -6.96 39.85
CA SER A 46 -40.03 -6.53 40.46
C SER A 46 -39.99 -5.01 40.58
N ARG A 47 -40.93 -4.34 39.92
CA ARG A 47 -41.27 -2.94 40.17
C ARG A 47 -42.15 -2.90 41.41
N GLU A 48 -41.72 -2.20 42.45
CA GLU A 48 -42.49 -1.16 43.12
C GLU A 48 -41.64 -0.48 44.22
N GLU A 49 -41.61 0.85 44.14
CA GLU A 49 -41.34 1.84 45.20
C GLU A 49 -39.95 1.91 45.87
N ALA A 50 -39.14 2.89 45.43
CA ALA A 50 -38.65 3.98 46.28
C ALA A 50 -37.80 4.95 45.45
N ASP A 51 -38.40 6.08 45.11
CA ASP A 51 -37.76 7.24 44.49
C ASP A 51 -36.87 7.93 45.53
N ARG A 52 -35.53 7.79 45.37
CA ARG A 52 -34.38 8.59 45.90
C ARG A 52 -33.16 7.69 46.17
N GLY A 53 -32.39 7.38 45.12
CA GLY A 53 -31.09 6.68 45.23
C GLY A 53 -30.40 6.31 43.91
N ASP A 54 -30.96 6.72 42.77
CA ASP A 54 -30.72 6.08 41.45
C ASP A 54 -29.32 6.34 40.85
N ASP A 55 -28.69 7.48 41.17
CA ASP A 55 -27.38 7.83 40.61
C ASP A 55 -26.22 6.94 41.08
N THR A 56 -26.35 6.29 42.25
CA THR A 56 -25.25 5.52 42.86
C THR A 56 -25.27 4.06 42.41
N GLU A 57 -26.45 3.45 42.26
CA GLU A 57 -26.58 2.09 41.74
C GLU A 57 -26.33 2.02 40.23
N GLU A 58 -26.74 3.03 39.46
CA GLU A 58 -26.46 3.07 38.02
C GLU A 58 -24.96 3.31 37.74
N ARG A 59 -24.29 4.13 38.57
CA ARG A 59 -22.82 4.27 38.57
C ARG A 59 -22.09 3.00 39.01
N ALA A 60 -22.63 2.27 39.99
CA ALA A 60 -22.06 0.99 40.44
C ALA A 60 -22.19 -0.10 39.35
N ARG A 61 -23.37 -0.22 38.71
CA ARG A 61 -23.63 -1.18 37.63
C ARG A 61 -22.85 -0.84 36.35
N SER A 62 -22.74 0.44 35.99
CA SER A 62 -21.90 0.86 34.86
C SER A 62 -20.41 0.66 35.14
N GLY A 63 -19.96 0.88 36.39
CA GLY A 63 -18.59 0.58 36.82
C GLY A 63 -18.25 -0.91 36.80
N GLU A 64 -19.18 -1.78 37.23
CA GLU A 64 -19.01 -3.24 37.20
C GLU A 64 -19.05 -3.80 35.76
N SER A 65 -19.94 -3.27 34.92
CA SER A 65 -19.97 -3.58 33.48
C SER A 65 -18.71 -3.12 32.75
N ALA A 66 -18.13 -1.98 33.12
CA ALA A 66 -16.89 -1.48 32.52
C ALA A 66 -15.66 -2.29 32.99
N ARG A 67 -15.64 -2.74 34.25
CA ARG A 67 -14.60 -3.65 34.78
C ARG A 67 -14.61 -5.00 34.08
N THR A 68 -15.79 -5.60 33.93
CA THR A 68 -15.95 -6.90 33.24
C THR A 68 -15.59 -6.83 31.75
N ASP A 69 -15.94 -5.75 31.04
CA ASP A 69 -15.50 -5.54 29.65
C ASP A 69 -13.96 -5.37 29.55
N ARG A 70 -13.36 -4.61 30.47
CA ARG A 70 -11.91 -4.44 30.52
C ARG A 70 -11.17 -5.75 30.78
N GLU A 71 -11.66 -6.58 31.70
CA GLU A 71 -11.10 -7.89 32.00
C GLU A 71 -11.20 -8.82 30.77
N ALA A 72 -12.34 -8.85 30.10
CA ALA A 72 -12.52 -9.61 28.87
C ALA A 72 -11.56 -9.16 27.74
N ARG A 73 -11.30 -7.85 27.61
CA ARG A 73 -10.30 -7.34 26.65
C ARG A 73 -8.87 -7.72 27.01
N LEU A 74 -8.53 -7.73 28.30
CA LEU A 74 -7.21 -8.18 28.77
C LEU A 74 -7.00 -9.68 28.58
N GLU A 75 -8.05 -10.48 28.75
CA GLU A 75 -8.02 -11.92 28.47
C GLU A 75 -7.77 -12.19 26.98
N LYS A 76 -8.52 -11.51 26.10
CA LYS A 76 -8.29 -11.56 24.64
C LYS A 76 -6.87 -11.15 24.27
N LEU A 77 -6.32 -10.10 24.90
CA LEU A 77 -4.95 -9.66 24.69
C LEU A 77 -3.95 -10.76 25.07
N ARG A 78 -4.15 -11.45 26.20
CA ARG A 78 -3.27 -12.55 26.63
C ARG A 78 -3.34 -13.75 25.68
N ALA A 79 -4.54 -14.14 25.25
CA ALA A 79 -4.73 -15.24 24.30
C ALA A 79 -4.06 -14.93 22.95
N HIS A 80 -4.26 -13.73 22.43
CA HIS A 80 -3.58 -13.26 21.22
C HIS A 80 -2.05 -13.25 21.39
N HIS A 81 -1.57 -12.75 22.53
CA HIS A 81 -0.14 -12.72 22.84
C HIS A 81 0.48 -14.12 22.86
N GLN A 82 -0.19 -15.11 23.43
CA GLN A 82 0.27 -16.49 23.46
C GLN A 82 0.45 -17.08 22.06
N GLN A 83 -0.48 -16.79 21.15
CA GLN A 83 -0.39 -17.23 19.75
C GLN A 83 0.77 -16.57 19.00
N MET A 84 1.15 -15.35 19.39
CA MET A 84 2.18 -14.55 18.75
C MET A 84 3.55 -14.64 19.43
N LEU A 85 3.75 -15.51 20.43
CA LEU A 85 5.04 -15.62 21.14
C LEU A 85 6.22 -15.93 20.22
N TRP A 86 6.01 -16.77 19.20
CA TRP A 86 7.04 -17.11 18.22
C TRP A 86 7.52 -15.88 17.45
N VAL A 87 6.64 -14.92 17.19
CA VAL A 87 6.95 -13.67 16.48
C VAL A 87 7.94 -12.83 17.27
N TYR A 88 7.72 -12.66 18.57
CA TYR A 88 8.60 -11.89 19.44
C TYR A 88 9.97 -12.57 19.60
N TRP A 89 10.00 -13.91 19.66
CA TRP A 89 11.25 -14.67 19.61
C TRP A 89 11.99 -14.48 18.28
N SER A 90 11.29 -14.49 17.14
CA SER A 90 11.90 -14.21 15.84
C SER A 90 12.53 -12.81 15.79
N VAL A 91 11.92 -11.79 16.41
CA VAL A 91 12.51 -10.44 16.52
C VAL A 91 13.81 -10.47 17.33
N VAL A 92 13.87 -11.22 18.44
CA VAL A 92 15.10 -11.39 19.23
C VAL A 92 16.20 -12.08 18.41
N LEU A 93 15.86 -13.15 17.69
CA LEU A 93 16.80 -13.87 16.83
C LEU A 93 17.31 -12.99 15.68
N LEU A 94 16.44 -12.18 15.07
CA LEU A 94 16.84 -11.17 14.08
C LEU A 94 17.74 -10.09 14.70
N GLY A 95 17.52 -9.72 15.96
CA GLY A 95 18.43 -8.84 16.70
C GLY A 95 19.83 -9.41 16.81
N ALA A 96 19.95 -10.70 17.18
CA ALA A 96 21.24 -11.39 17.21
C ALA A 96 21.89 -11.48 15.82
N TRP A 97 21.10 -11.81 14.78
CA TRP A 97 21.57 -11.82 13.40
C TRP A 97 22.14 -10.46 12.97
N THR A 98 21.37 -9.38 13.19
CA THR A 98 21.75 -8.02 12.79
C THR A 98 23.00 -7.54 13.53
N LEU A 99 23.11 -7.88 14.82
CA LEU A 99 24.30 -7.57 15.62
C LEU A 99 25.57 -8.21 15.06
N LEU A 100 25.46 -9.44 14.53
CA LEU A 100 26.58 -10.23 14.01
C LEU A 100 26.80 -10.06 12.49
N ALA A 101 25.84 -9.48 11.77
CA ALA A 101 25.90 -9.32 10.32
C ALA A 101 27.15 -8.55 9.84
N PRO A 102 27.55 -7.42 10.45
CA PRO A 102 28.76 -6.72 10.02
C PRO A 102 30.06 -7.52 10.18
N LEU A 103 30.11 -8.42 11.18
CA LEU A 103 31.26 -9.30 11.43
C LEU A 103 31.32 -10.47 10.45
N THR A 104 30.16 -11.02 10.10
CA THR A 104 30.06 -12.22 9.24
C THR A 104 30.13 -11.90 7.75
N PHE A 105 29.57 -10.75 7.33
CA PHE A 105 29.61 -10.29 5.94
C PHE A 105 30.79 -9.36 5.63
N ASP A 106 31.55 -8.92 6.66
CA ASP A 106 32.66 -7.97 6.56
C ASP A 106 32.32 -6.75 5.69
N TYR A 107 31.64 -5.77 6.30
CA TYR A 107 31.23 -4.55 5.59
C TYR A 107 32.39 -3.68 5.08
N GLY A 108 33.64 -4.01 5.44
CA GLY A 108 34.83 -3.37 4.90
C GLY A 108 35.27 -3.92 3.53
N ARG A 109 34.68 -5.03 3.05
CA ARG A 109 35.00 -5.63 1.74
C ARG A 109 34.05 -5.21 0.64
N GLY A 110 34.55 -5.26 -0.60
CA GLY A 110 33.74 -5.00 -1.79
C GLY A 110 33.13 -3.60 -1.82
N LEU A 111 33.86 -2.62 -1.30
CA LEU A 111 33.43 -1.22 -1.27
C LEU A 111 33.36 -0.67 -2.69
N VAL A 112 32.23 -0.06 -3.03
CA VAL A 112 31.98 0.57 -4.34
C VAL A 112 31.66 2.04 -4.18
N GLU A 113 32.05 2.82 -5.18
CA GLU A 113 31.58 4.20 -5.31
C GLU A 113 30.26 4.24 -6.08
N PRO A 114 29.41 5.26 -5.83
CA PRO A 114 28.19 5.50 -6.60
C PRO A 114 28.44 5.62 -8.10
N SER A 115 27.40 5.38 -8.90
CA SER A 115 27.48 5.58 -10.35
C SER A 115 27.67 7.06 -10.72
N GLY A 116 28.13 7.29 -11.95
CA GLY A 116 28.21 8.64 -12.52
C GLY A 116 29.21 9.57 -11.85
N GLY A 117 30.15 9.05 -11.04
CA GLY A 117 31.15 9.87 -10.34
C GLY A 117 30.55 10.80 -9.28
N ARG A 118 29.35 10.47 -8.78
CA ARG A 118 28.61 11.31 -7.84
C ARG A 118 29.39 11.50 -6.54
N GLU A 119 29.64 12.75 -6.18
CA GLU A 119 30.20 13.09 -4.87
C GLU A 119 29.14 12.88 -3.77
N VAL A 120 29.56 12.25 -2.68
CA VAL A 120 28.70 11.98 -1.51
C VAL A 120 29.38 12.58 -0.30
N TRP A 121 28.58 13.17 0.61
CA TRP A 121 29.07 13.86 1.81
C TRP A 121 29.79 12.95 2.82
N LEU A 122 29.78 11.64 2.61
CA LEU A 122 30.47 10.64 3.43
C LEU A 122 31.60 10.03 2.61
N SER A 123 32.79 9.93 3.19
CA SER A 123 33.87 9.14 2.61
C SER A 123 33.57 7.64 2.69
N LEU A 124 34.04 6.87 1.72
CA LEU A 124 33.87 5.41 1.65
C LEU A 124 34.15 4.67 2.98
N PRO A 125 35.29 4.88 3.67
CA PRO A 125 35.56 4.22 4.95
C PRO A 125 34.60 4.63 6.06
N THR A 126 34.04 5.84 5.98
CA THR A 126 33.07 6.34 6.94
C THR A 126 31.70 5.71 6.71
N ARG A 127 31.27 5.56 5.45
CA ARG A 127 30.03 4.84 5.08
C ARG A 127 30.04 3.41 5.64
N ALA A 128 31.14 2.68 5.44
CA ALA A 128 31.29 1.32 5.94
C ALA A 128 31.19 1.25 7.47
N ARG A 129 31.92 2.15 8.18
CA ARG A 129 31.87 2.23 9.64
C ARG A 129 30.48 2.60 10.18
N LEU A 130 29.80 3.55 9.54
CA LEU A 130 28.46 3.98 9.93
C LEU A 130 27.44 2.85 9.71
N MET A 131 27.50 2.13 8.60
CA MET A 131 26.66 0.95 8.37
C MET A 131 26.91 -0.14 9.41
N THR A 132 28.18 -0.44 9.74
CA THR A 132 28.52 -1.40 10.79
C THR A 132 27.90 -1.01 12.14
N TRP A 133 28.07 0.24 12.57
CA TRP A 133 27.50 0.70 13.84
C TRP A 133 25.98 0.79 13.83
N SER A 134 25.39 1.15 12.69
CA SER A 134 23.93 1.15 12.50
C SER A 134 23.35 -0.24 12.78
N ASP A 135 23.93 -1.28 12.20
CA ASP A 135 23.45 -2.66 12.36
C ASP A 135 23.75 -3.20 13.77
N VAL A 136 24.92 -2.90 14.34
CA VAL A 136 25.25 -3.29 15.73
C VAL A 136 24.27 -2.68 16.73
N VAL A 137 24.01 -1.37 16.65
CA VAL A 137 23.08 -0.69 17.54
C VAL A 137 21.65 -1.20 17.33
N SER A 138 21.23 -1.34 16.07
CA SER A 138 19.89 -1.87 15.74
C SER A 138 19.70 -3.29 16.28
N GLY A 139 20.68 -4.17 16.11
CA GLY A 139 20.67 -5.53 16.65
C GLY A 139 20.55 -5.56 18.17
N ALA A 140 21.34 -4.73 18.87
CA ALA A 140 21.26 -4.60 20.33
C ALA A 140 19.89 -4.09 20.80
N LEU A 141 19.32 -3.08 20.13
CA LEU A 141 17.98 -2.56 20.45
C LEU A 141 16.90 -3.62 20.23
N LEU A 142 16.98 -4.41 19.14
CA LEU A 142 16.05 -5.50 18.87
C LEU A 142 16.15 -6.62 19.91
N LEU A 143 17.35 -6.95 20.39
CA LEU A 143 17.52 -7.90 21.49
C LEU A 143 16.82 -7.40 22.77
N VAL A 144 17.09 -6.16 23.17
CA VAL A 144 16.52 -5.57 24.40
C VAL A 144 15.00 -5.42 24.31
N PHE A 145 14.50 -4.79 23.24
CA PHE A 145 13.07 -4.53 23.11
C PHE A 145 12.28 -5.77 22.69
N GLY A 146 12.85 -6.66 21.88
CA GLY A 146 12.28 -7.96 21.55
C GLY A 146 12.12 -8.83 22.80
N TRP A 147 13.14 -8.89 23.66
CA TRP A 147 13.04 -9.62 24.93
C TRP A 147 11.95 -9.04 25.84
N ARG A 148 11.89 -7.70 25.95
CA ARG A 148 10.82 -7.02 26.70
C ARG A 148 9.43 -7.28 26.12
N ALA A 149 9.33 -7.48 24.80
CA ALA A 149 8.08 -7.78 24.12
C ALA A 149 7.57 -9.21 24.36
N LEU A 150 8.39 -10.12 24.90
CA LEU A 150 7.92 -11.45 25.34
C LEU A 150 6.88 -11.34 26.47
N THR A 151 6.90 -10.25 27.24
CA THR A 151 5.87 -9.97 28.25
C THR A 151 4.66 -9.26 27.63
N PRO A 152 3.41 -9.70 27.94
CA PRO A 152 2.20 -9.06 27.43
C PRO A 152 2.09 -7.58 27.79
N ASN A 153 1.32 -6.83 26.97
CA ASN A 153 0.97 -5.43 27.20
C ASN A 153 2.19 -4.47 27.27
N ARG A 154 3.17 -4.66 26.39
CA ARG A 154 4.34 -3.77 26.23
C ARG A 154 4.35 -3.09 24.84
N PRO A 155 3.34 -2.26 24.51
CA PRO A 155 3.23 -1.66 23.19
C PRO A 155 4.42 -0.77 22.82
N ARG A 156 5.03 -0.08 23.81
CA ARG A 156 6.21 0.76 23.58
C ARG A 156 7.41 -0.02 23.07
N SER A 157 7.62 -1.25 23.56
CA SER A 157 8.71 -2.10 23.09
C SER A 157 8.49 -2.56 21.65
N LEU A 158 7.26 -2.92 21.28
CA LEU A 158 6.92 -3.30 19.91
C LEU A 158 7.08 -2.14 18.92
N TRP A 159 6.62 -0.95 19.29
CA TRP A 159 6.85 0.25 18.50
C TRP A 159 8.33 0.57 18.35
N ALA A 160 9.13 0.43 19.42
CA ALA A 160 10.58 0.60 19.32
C ALA A 160 11.20 -0.37 18.31
N CYS A 161 10.84 -1.66 18.34
CA CYS A 161 11.30 -2.63 17.34
C CYS A 161 10.85 -2.24 15.92
N CYS A 162 9.60 -1.81 15.74
CA CYS A 162 9.10 -1.33 14.44
C CYS A 162 9.92 -0.14 13.92
N PHE A 163 10.24 0.84 14.76
CA PHE A 163 11.08 1.99 14.39
C PHE A 163 12.51 1.56 14.05
N VAL A 164 13.05 0.54 14.71
CA VAL A 164 14.33 -0.05 14.32
C VAL A 164 14.23 -0.71 12.93
N GLY A 165 13.14 -1.41 12.62
CA GLY A 165 12.91 -1.97 11.27
C GLY A 165 12.79 -0.89 10.18
N ILE A 166 12.11 0.22 10.49
CA ILE A 166 12.04 1.41 9.62
C ILE A 166 13.43 2.01 9.41
N TRP A 167 14.22 2.16 10.48
CA TRP A 167 15.59 2.64 10.40
C TRP A 167 16.47 1.70 9.56
N LEU A 168 16.41 0.39 9.77
CA LEU A 168 17.18 -0.60 8.98
C LEU A 168 16.85 -0.52 7.48
N SER A 169 15.61 -0.20 7.11
CA SER A 169 15.21 0.01 5.72
C SER A 169 15.75 1.32 5.14
N LEU A 170 15.87 2.37 5.97
CA LEU A 170 16.36 3.70 5.58
C LEU A 170 17.89 3.82 5.60
N ALA A 171 18.56 3.15 6.53
CA ALA A 171 19.98 3.30 6.80
C ALA A 171 20.86 3.04 5.57
N PRO A 172 20.62 1.99 4.74
CA PRO A 172 21.39 1.80 3.52
C PRO A 172 21.31 2.95 2.51
N VAL A 173 20.21 3.70 2.53
CA VAL A 173 19.99 4.85 1.64
C VAL A 173 20.62 6.11 2.23
N LEU A 174 20.37 6.40 3.51
CA LEU A 174 20.87 7.59 4.18
C LEU A 174 22.38 7.55 4.40
N LEU A 175 22.94 6.38 4.70
CA LEU A 175 24.35 6.19 4.96
C LEU A 175 25.14 5.79 3.73
N TRP A 176 24.49 5.71 2.56
CA TRP A 176 25.09 5.30 1.30
C TRP A 176 25.83 3.96 1.43
N ALA A 177 25.08 2.87 1.64
CA ALA A 177 25.63 1.54 1.85
C ALA A 177 26.72 1.22 0.80
N PRO A 178 27.97 1.03 1.21
CA PRO A 178 29.08 0.98 0.27
C PRO A 178 29.27 -0.41 -0.35
N ASN A 179 28.47 -1.40 0.03
CA ASN A 179 28.49 -2.74 -0.55
C ASN A 179 27.07 -3.34 -0.59
N ALA A 180 26.87 -4.29 -1.49
CA ALA A 180 25.57 -4.90 -1.73
C ALA A 180 25.05 -5.73 -0.54
N ALA A 181 25.95 -6.33 0.26
CA ALA A 181 25.58 -7.17 1.38
C ALA A 181 24.91 -6.35 2.51
N ALA A 182 25.48 -5.19 2.84
CA ALA A 182 24.93 -4.26 3.81
C ALA A 182 23.56 -3.72 3.37
N TYR A 183 23.42 -3.40 2.07
CA TYR A 183 22.15 -2.96 1.50
C TYR A 183 21.08 -4.03 1.55
N LEU A 184 21.40 -5.26 1.13
CA LEU A 184 20.47 -6.39 1.16
C LEU A 184 20.07 -6.73 2.60
N ASN A 185 21.03 -6.79 3.53
CA ASN A 185 20.77 -7.12 4.92
C ASN A 185 19.84 -6.09 5.57
N GLY A 186 20.18 -4.80 5.48
CA GLY A 186 19.37 -3.73 6.08
C GLY A 186 17.93 -3.70 5.53
N THR A 187 17.78 -3.77 4.20
CA THR A 187 16.44 -3.75 3.58
C THR A 187 15.62 -5.00 3.92
N LEU A 188 16.19 -6.20 3.84
CA LEU A 188 15.47 -7.45 4.12
C LEU A 188 15.10 -7.56 5.60
N VAL A 189 16.06 -7.38 6.50
CA VAL A 189 15.82 -7.46 7.94
C VAL A 189 14.87 -6.35 8.39
N GLY A 190 15.00 -5.14 7.84
CA GLY A 190 14.07 -4.05 8.08
C GLY A 190 12.62 -4.44 7.77
N MET A 191 12.38 -4.99 6.58
CA MET A 191 11.06 -5.51 6.19
C MET A 191 10.54 -6.61 7.12
N LEU A 192 11.39 -7.57 7.49
CA LEU A 192 11.02 -8.66 8.39
C LEU A 192 10.66 -8.16 9.79
N VAL A 193 11.44 -7.23 10.35
CA VAL A 193 11.18 -6.63 11.65
C VAL A 193 9.86 -5.86 11.64
N ILE A 194 9.60 -5.06 10.60
CA ILE A 194 8.31 -4.36 10.45
C ILE A 194 7.16 -5.38 10.39
N ALA A 195 7.30 -6.41 9.56
CA ALA A 195 6.31 -7.47 9.40
C ALA A 195 5.98 -8.18 10.72
N LEU A 196 7.02 -8.61 11.44
CA LEU A 196 6.89 -9.32 12.72
C LEU A 196 6.39 -8.41 13.84
N THR A 197 6.58 -7.10 13.78
CA THR A 197 6.21 -6.23 14.92
C THR A 197 4.80 -5.64 14.81
N VAL A 198 4.34 -5.32 13.60
CA VAL A 198 3.08 -4.57 13.41
C VAL A 198 2.13 -5.22 12.40
N LEU A 199 2.62 -5.95 11.40
CA LEU A 199 1.74 -6.55 10.37
C LEU A 199 1.14 -7.87 10.85
N ILE A 200 1.98 -8.82 11.27
CA ILE A 200 1.56 -10.17 11.67
C ILE A 200 0.76 -10.16 12.98
N PRO A 201 1.27 -9.61 14.10
CA PRO A 201 0.50 -9.55 15.35
C PRO A 201 -0.60 -8.47 15.31
N GLY A 202 -0.63 -7.62 14.28
CA GLY A 202 -1.46 -6.43 14.23
C GLY A 202 -0.91 -5.28 15.09
N MET A 203 -1.59 -4.13 15.07
CA MET A 203 -1.15 -2.96 15.84
C MET A 203 -1.06 -3.29 17.34
N PRO A 204 0.00 -2.82 18.03
CA PRO A 204 0.11 -3.00 19.47
C PRO A 204 -1.14 -2.52 20.20
N ASN A 205 -1.69 -3.37 21.06
CA ASN A 205 -2.90 -3.12 21.86
C ASN A 205 -4.21 -2.95 21.08
N MET A 206 -4.27 -3.27 19.79
CA MET A 206 -5.49 -3.21 18.97
C MET A 206 -6.74 -3.85 19.63
N PRO A 207 -6.66 -5.03 20.28
CA PRO A 207 -7.83 -5.62 20.95
C PRO A 207 -8.43 -4.79 22.09
N LEU A 208 -7.67 -3.82 22.65
CA LEU A 208 -8.13 -3.00 23.77
C LEU A 208 -9.05 -1.86 23.35
N PHE A 209 -8.99 -1.38 22.10
CA PHE A 209 -9.72 -0.19 21.67
C PHE A 209 -10.47 -0.33 20.34
N MET A 210 -10.19 -1.37 19.54
CA MET A 210 -10.84 -1.53 18.25
C MET A 210 -12.34 -1.82 18.40
N LYS A 211 -13.16 -0.98 17.77
CA LYS A 211 -14.62 -1.17 17.70
C LYS A 211 -14.98 -2.05 16.50
N MET A 212 -15.50 -3.24 16.77
CA MET A 212 -16.00 -4.16 15.74
C MET A 212 -17.27 -3.60 15.11
N GLY A 213 -17.47 -3.87 13.83
CA GLY A 213 -18.64 -3.43 13.10
C GLY A 213 -18.47 -3.57 11.58
N PRO A 214 -19.51 -3.26 10.81
CA PRO A 214 -19.49 -3.43 9.36
C PRO A 214 -18.39 -2.59 8.68
N ALA A 215 -17.95 -3.05 7.51
CA ALA A 215 -16.73 -2.58 6.86
C ALA A 215 -17.00 -1.53 5.76
N THR A 216 -18.17 -1.53 5.13
CA THR A 216 -18.48 -0.62 4.02
C THR A 216 -18.82 0.78 4.56
N PRO A 217 -18.21 1.86 4.04
CA PRO A 217 -18.50 3.21 4.50
C PRO A 217 -19.96 3.64 4.23
N PRO A 218 -20.54 4.54 5.05
CA PRO A 218 -21.92 4.99 4.89
C PRO A 218 -22.19 5.62 3.51
N GLY A 219 -23.13 5.03 2.76
CA GLY A 219 -23.54 5.48 1.43
C GLY A 219 -22.65 5.01 0.28
N TRP A 220 -21.64 4.18 0.56
CA TRP A 220 -20.78 3.60 -0.47
C TRP A 220 -21.35 2.30 -1.03
N SER A 221 -21.12 2.03 -2.32
CA SER A 221 -21.56 0.79 -3.00
C SER A 221 -20.56 -0.36 -2.91
N TYR A 222 -19.34 -0.08 -2.46
CA TYR A 222 -18.26 -1.05 -2.23
C TYR A 222 -17.36 -0.59 -1.08
N ASN A 223 -16.49 -1.48 -0.63
CA ASN A 223 -15.53 -1.19 0.42
C ASN A 223 -14.14 -0.83 -0.19
N PRO A 224 -13.66 0.42 -0.04
CA PRO A 224 -12.37 0.84 -0.58
C PRO A 224 -11.18 0.20 0.14
N SER A 225 -11.37 -0.28 1.37
CA SER A 225 -10.34 -1.01 2.13
C SER A 225 -10.42 -2.53 1.93
N SER A 226 -11.19 -3.01 0.94
CA SER A 226 -11.36 -4.45 0.70
C SER A 226 -10.05 -5.13 0.30
N TRP A 227 -9.94 -6.43 0.59
CA TRP A 227 -8.76 -7.20 0.22
C TRP A 227 -8.48 -7.24 -1.29
N PRO A 228 -9.47 -7.38 -2.19
CA PRO A 228 -9.23 -7.30 -3.63
C PRO A 228 -8.53 -6.01 -4.07
N GLN A 229 -8.97 -4.85 -3.57
CA GLN A 229 -8.38 -3.55 -3.93
C GLN A 229 -6.97 -3.41 -3.35
N ARG A 230 -6.80 -3.77 -2.08
CA ARG A 230 -5.49 -3.75 -1.42
C ARG A 230 -4.48 -4.68 -2.08
N TRP A 231 -4.91 -5.87 -2.52
CA TRP A 231 -4.04 -6.82 -3.21
C TRP A 231 -3.47 -6.23 -4.51
N VAL A 232 -4.28 -5.52 -5.30
CA VAL A 232 -3.81 -4.83 -6.51
C VAL A 232 -2.73 -3.81 -6.14
N MET A 233 -2.97 -3.01 -5.11
CA MET A 233 -2.02 -2.01 -4.61
C MET A 233 -0.72 -2.64 -4.10
N ILE A 234 -0.80 -3.76 -3.37
CA ILE A 234 0.37 -4.51 -2.89
C ILE A 234 1.19 -5.05 -4.08
N ALA A 235 0.53 -5.63 -5.09
CA ALA A 235 1.19 -6.19 -6.25
C ALA A 235 1.91 -5.10 -7.07
N LEU A 236 1.25 -3.95 -7.29
CA LEU A 236 1.84 -2.80 -7.98
C LEU A 236 3.00 -2.20 -7.16
N GLY A 237 2.83 -2.00 -5.85
CA GLY A 237 3.88 -1.51 -4.96
C GLY A 237 5.10 -2.44 -4.95
N PHE A 238 4.90 -3.77 -4.93
CA PHE A 238 5.98 -4.74 -5.04
C PHE A 238 6.68 -4.69 -6.41
N ALA A 239 5.93 -4.54 -7.51
CA ALA A 239 6.52 -4.35 -8.83
C ALA A 239 7.36 -3.07 -8.90
N GLY A 240 6.87 -1.96 -8.33
CA GLY A 240 7.60 -0.71 -8.20
C GLY A 240 8.87 -0.84 -7.35
N PHE A 241 8.81 -1.62 -6.26
CA PHE A 241 9.97 -1.98 -5.44
C PHE A 241 11.03 -2.71 -6.25
N VAL A 242 10.65 -3.72 -7.06
CA VAL A 242 11.60 -4.48 -7.89
C VAL A 242 12.30 -3.57 -8.90
N VAL A 243 11.54 -2.71 -9.60
CA VAL A 243 12.10 -1.76 -10.57
C VAL A 243 13.04 -0.77 -9.88
N SER A 244 12.61 -0.18 -8.77
CA SER A 244 13.41 0.82 -8.04
C SER A 244 14.67 0.22 -7.44
N ARG A 245 14.59 -1.02 -6.92
CA ARG A 245 15.74 -1.74 -6.38
C ARG A 245 16.79 -2.03 -7.45
N TYR A 246 16.35 -2.37 -8.67
CA TYR A 246 17.26 -2.56 -9.80
C TYR A 246 18.02 -1.27 -10.17
N LEU A 247 17.29 -0.15 -10.26
CA LEU A 247 17.91 1.16 -10.52
C LEU A 247 18.80 1.63 -9.37
N ALA A 248 18.41 1.36 -8.12
CA ALA A 248 19.20 1.66 -6.93
C ALA A 248 20.52 0.87 -6.91
N ALA A 249 20.49 -0.40 -7.34
CA ALA A 249 21.71 -1.21 -7.44
C ALA A 249 22.74 -0.60 -8.40
N TYR A 250 22.29 0.05 -9.48
CA TYR A 250 23.19 0.80 -10.35
C TYR A 250 23.70 2.07 -9.68
N GLN A 251 22.80 2.92 -9.17
CA GLN A 251 23.19 4.21 -8.59
C GLN A 251 24.10 4.09 -7.36
N LEU A 252 23.91 3.03 -6.56
CA LEU A 252 24.77 2.71 -5.42
C LEU A 252 26.09 2.02 -5.85
N GLY A 253 26.26 1.70 -7.13
CA GLY A 253 27.50 1.16 -7.69
C GLY A 253 27.65 -0.37 -7.63
N TYR A 254 26.60 -1.11 -7.25
CA TYR A 254 26.66 -2.58 -7.13
C TYR A 254 26.69 -3.29 -8.48
N ILE A 255 26.13 -2.66 -9.52
CA ILE A 255 26.20 -3.12 -10.90
C ILE A 255 26.82 -2.03 -11.77
N GLY A 256 27.72 -2.42 -12.68
CA GLY A 256 28.45 -1.48 -13.53
C GLY A 256 27.69 -1.01 -14.78
N SER A 257 26.54 -1.61 -15.09
CA SER A 257 25.72 -1.25 -16.24
C SER A 257 24.23 -1.45 -15.94
N VAL A 258 23.39 -0.68 -16.64
CA VAL A 258 21.94 -0.84 -16.62
C VAL A 258 21.50 -1.31 -17.99
N TRP A 259 20.71 -2.37 -18.00
CA TRP A 259 20.07 -2.85 -19.21
C TRP A 259 18.94 -1.88 -19.58
N ASP A 260 18.78 -1.57 -20.86
CA ASP A 260 17.66 -0.76 -21.35
C ASP A 260 17.18 -1.32 -22.69
N PRO A 261 15.97 -1.90 -22.77
CA PRO A 261 15.47 -2.52 -23.99
C PRO A 261 14.99 -1.53 -25.05
N PHE A 262 14.72 -0.27 -24.72
CA PHE A 262 14.12 0.70 -25.67
C PHE A 262 15.01 1.90 -25.97
N PHE A 263 15.84 2.35 -25.02
CA PHE A 263 16.60 3.59 -25.14
C PHE A 263 18.12 3.42 -25.04
N GLY A 264 18.64 2.19 -24.99
CA GLY A 264 20.08 1.92 -24.96
C GLY A 264 20.77 2.61 -23.78
N ASP A 265 21.75 3.47 -24.04
CA ASP A 265 22.44 4.24 -22.97
C ASP A 265 21.55 5.33 -22.31
N GLY A 266 20.31 5.51 -22.76
CA GLY A 266 19.37 6.50 -22.25
C GLY A 266 19.16 6.39 -20.73
N THR A 267 18.83 5.20 -20.21
CA THR A 267 18.67 5.00 -18.76
C THR A 267 19.92 5.37 -17.99
N ARG A 268 21.10 4.94 -18.45
CA ARG A 268 22.39 5.30 -17.82
C ARG A 268 22.57 6.82 -17.73
N ARG A 269 22.36 7.53 -18.85
CA ARG A 269 22.49 8.99 -18.90
C ARG A 269 21.48 9.71 -18.00
N VAL A 270 20.28 9.17 -17.83
CA VAL A 270 19.28 9.70 -16.90
C VAL A 270 19.71 9.51 -15.44
N LEU A 271 20.16 8.30 -15.07
CA LEU A 271 20.56 7.99 -13.69
C LEU A 271 21.84 8.71 -13.27
N ASP A 272 22.76 8.96 -14.20
CA ASP A 272 24.02 9.70 -13.96
C ASP A 272 23.87 11.22 -14.22
N SER A 273 22.65 11.70 -14.50
CA SER A 273 22.42 13.12 -14.79
C SER A 273 22.55 14.01 -13.56
N SER A 274 22.86 15.30 -13.78
CA SER A 274 22.86 16.31 -12.72
C SER A 274 21.52 16.41 -12.00
N MET A 275 20.41 16.16 -12.70
CA MET A 275 19.06 16.11 -12.12
C MET A 275 18.95 15.01 -11.06
N SER A 276 19.34 13.78 -11.38
CA SER A 276 19.31 12.65 -10.43
C SER A 276 20.27 12.85 -9.26
N GLN A 277 21.34 13.62 -9.48
CA GLN A 277 22.32 13.99 -8.47
C GLN A 277 21.95 15.22 -7.63
N THR A 278 20.82 15.90 -7.89
CA THR A 278 20.39 17.08 -7.11
C THR A 278 19.98 16.76 -5.67
N LEU A 279 19.39 15.59 -5.44
CA LEU A 279 19.08 15.16 -4.08
C LEU A 279 20.38 14.72 -3.39
N PRO A 280 20.49 14.83 -2.07
CA PRO A 280 21.63 14.26 -1.38
C PRO A 280 21.66 12.74 -1.59
N ILE A 281 20.53 12.05 -1.49
CA ILE A 281 20.42 10.59 -1.61
C ILE A 281 20.10 10.13 -3.04
N SER A 282 20.38 8.85 -3.35
CA SER A 282 19.93 8.19 -4.57
C SER A 282 18.39 8.22 -4.65
N ASP A 283 17.86 8.76 -5.75
CA ASP A 283 16.42 8.83 -6.01
C ASP A 283 15.82 7.42 -6.22
N ALA A 284 16.52 6.53 -6.90
CA ALA A 284 16.10 5.13 -7.05
C ALA A 284 16.10 4.36 -5.72
N ALA A 285 17.09 4.61 -4.85
CA ALA A 285 17.14 4.01 -3.52
C ALA A 285 16.02 4.56 -2.62
N LEU A 286 15.72 5.86 -2.70
CA LEU A 286 14.55 6.45 -2.05
C LEU A 286 13.24 5.83 -2.56
N GLY A 287 13.13 5.60 -3.87
CA GLY A 287 12.02 4.86 -4.46
C GLY A 287 11.87 3.46 -3.87
N THR A 288 12.97 2.72 -3.73
CA THR A 288 12.97 1.39 -3.09
C THR A 288 12.39 1.43 -1.67
N VAL A 289 12.77 2.43 -0.86
CA VAL A 289 12.24 2.61 0.50
C VAL A 289 10.75 2.94 0.46
N ALA A 290 10.34 3.85 -0.40
CA ALA A 290 8.95 4.25 -0.51
C ALA A 290 8.05 3.07 -0.90
N TYR A 291 8.40 2.35 -1.96
CA TYR A 291 7.66 1.16 -2.37
C TYR A 291 7.68 0.06 -1.31
N THR A 292 8.76 -0.07 -0.54
CA THR A 292 8.82 -0.99 0.61
C THR A 292 7.74 -0.66 1.63
N PHE A 293 7.65 0.60 2.06
CA PHE A 293 6.58 1.00 2.98
C PHE A 293 5.21 0.91 2.34
N GLU A 294 5.08 1.18 1.04
CA GLU A 294 3.82 1.15 0.33
C GLU A 294 3.18 -0.25 0.36
N PHE A 295 3.88 -1.29 -0.07
CA PHE A 295 3.30 -2.63 -0.06
C PHE A 295 3.16 -3.20 1.37
N LEU A 296 4.06 -2.85 2.30
CA LEU A 296 3.94 -3.26 3.72
C LEU A 296 2.71 -2.64 4.40
N MET A 297 2.46 -1.35 4.19
CA MET A 297 1.24 -0.68 4.66
C MET A 297 -0.01 -1.23 3.94
N GLY A 298 0.14 -1.64 2.69
CA GLY A 298 -0.87 -2.40 1.95
C GLY A 298 -1.34 -3.65 2.69
N PHE A 299 -0.44 -4.42 3.33
CA PHE A 299 -0.77 -5.59 4.17
C PHE A 299 -1.37 -5.22 5.54
N MET A 300 -1.17 -4.00 6.01
CA MET A 300 -1.58 -3.57 7.34
C MET A 300 -3.09 -3.31 7.44
N GLY A 301 -3.70 -3.84 8.51
CA GLY A 301 -5.06 -3.53 8.93
C GLY A 301 -6.14 -4.44 8.34
N SER A 302 -7.39 -4.19 8.75
CA SER A 302 -8.57 -4.95 8.35
C SER A 302 -9.34 -4.25 7.21
N PRO A 303 -10.37 -4.86 6.62
CA PRO A 303 -11.28 -4.18 5.68
C PRO A 303 -12.04 -2.99 6.27
N SER A 304 -11.90 -2.70 7.56
CA SER A 304 -12.45 -1.51 8.22
C SER A 304 -11.40 -0.46 8.58
N ARG A 305 -10.18 -0.56 8.04
CA ARG A 305 -9.05 0.31 8.42
C ARG A 305 -9.26 1.80 8.13
N TRP A 306 -10.04 2.16 7.11
CA TRP A 306 -10.47 3.55 6.87
C TRP A 306 -11.11 4.22 8.10
N ARG A 307 -11.79 3.45 8.98
CA ARG A 307 -12.35 3.93 10.24
C ARG A 307 -11.59 3.51 11.48
N THR A 308 -10.91 2.35 11.47
CA THR A 308 -10.22 1.84 12.66
C THR A 308 -8.78 2.34 12.78
N MET A 309 -8.17 2.80 11.69
CA MET A 309 -6.80 3.32 11.63
C MET A 309 -6.68 4.55 10.70
N PRO A 310 -7.43 5.66 10.94
CA PRO A 310 -7.36 6.84 10.07
C PRO A 310 -5.94 7.40 9.88
N TRP A 311 -5.11 7.34 10.93
CA TRP A 311 -3.71 7.76 10.87
C TRP A 311 -2.90 6.98 9.83
N MET A 312 -3.13 5.66 9.73
CA MET A 312 -2.39 4.77 8.83
C MET A 312 -2.78 5.06 7.38
N VAL A 313 -4.09 5.20 7.12
CA VAL A 313 -4.60 5.62 5.80
C VAL A 313 -4.08 7.00 5.42
N THR A 314 -3.95 7.92 6.38
CA THR A 314 -3.38 9.25 6.13
C THR A 314 -1.91 9.15 5.70
N LEU A 315 -1.10 8.37 6.42
CA LEU A 315 0.30 8.16 6.07
C LEU A 315 0.46 7.43 4.72
N TYR A 316 -0.40 6.44 4.45
CA TYR A 316 -0.41 5.72 3.18
C TYR A 316 -0.78 6.66 2.02
N GLY A 317 -1.84 7.46 2.17
CA GLY A 317 -2.20 8.49 1.19
C GLY A 317 -1.11 9.55 0.98
N ILE A 318 -0.39 9.98 2.04
CA ILE A 318 0.76 10.91 1.92
C ILE A 318 1.94 10.24 1.21
N LEU A 319 2.18 8.96 1.47
CA LEU A 319 3.24 8.20 0.83
C LEU A 319 2.96 8.01 -0.66
N VAL A 320 1.73 7.69 -1.05
CA VAL A 320 1.37 7.38 -2.44
C VAL A 320 1.14 8.64 -3.26
N ILE A 321 0.32 9.58 -2.78
CA ILE A 321 -0.17 10.71 -3.60
C ILE A 321 0.93 11.77 -3.82
N PRO A 322 1.44 12.47 -2.78
CA PRO A 322 2.55 13.41 -2.92
C PRO A 322 3.79 12.84 -3.60
N LEU A 323 4.24 11.65 -3.18
CA LEU A 323 5.46 11.07 -3.76
C LEU A 323 5.24 10.68 -5.21
N GLY A 324 4.05 10.20 -5.57
CA GLY A 324 3.70 9.95 -6.96
C GLY A 324 3.75 11.21 -7.82
N LEU A 325 3.30 12.36 -7.30
CA LEU A 325 3.43 13.66 -7.98
C LEU A 325 4.91 14.07 -8.16
N VAL A 326 5.77 13.82 -7.17
CA VAL A 326 7.22 14.03 -7.30
C VAL A 326 7.80 13.13 -8.40
N HIS A 327 7.37 11.87 -8.48
CA HIS A 327 7.81 10.96 -9.55
C HIS A 327 7.38 11.43 -10.93
N ILE A 328 6.17 12.01 -11.08
CA ILE A 328 5.72 12.62 -12.33
C ILE A 328 6.65 13.77 -12.74
N PHE A 329 7.09 14.61 -11.80
CA PHE A 329 8.08 15.65 -12.06
C PHE A 329 9.41 15.06 -12.57
N LEU A 330 9.92 13.99 -11.94
CA LEU A 330 11.16 13.32 -12.39
C LEU A 330 11.01 12.70 -13.78
N VAL A 331 9.84 12.18 -14.15
CA VAL A 331 9.57 11.67 -15.50
C VAL A 331 9.54 12.80 -16.52
N ILE A 332 8.95 13.95 -16.18
CA ILE A 332 8.90 15.13 -17.06
C ILE A 332 10.29 15.72 -17.27
N SER A 333 11.15 15.71 -16.25
CA SER A 333 12.50 16.29 -16.35
C SER A 333 13.44 15.49 -17.27
N GLN A 334 13.20 14.19 -17.46
CA GLN A 334 14.01 13.32 -18.34
C GLN A 334 14.14 13.87 -19.78
N PRO A 335 13.05 14.04 -20.55
CA PRO A 335 13.18 14.53 -21.91
C PRO A 335 13.45 16.03 -22.03
N VAL A 336 13.09 16.83 -21.02
CA VAL A 336 13.22 18.29 -21.05
C VAL A 336 14.61 18.73 -20.62
N MET A 337 15.11 18.22 -19.50
CA MET A 337 16.37 18.65 -18.90
C MET A 337 17.52 17.75 -19.30
N VAL A 338 17.33 16.42 -19.30
CA VAL A 338 18.39 15.47 -19.69
C VAL A 338 18.42 15.23 -21.21
N GLY A 339 17.26 15.31 -21.88
CA GLY A 339 17.15 15.00 -23.31
C GLY A 339 17.31 13.51 -23.61
N GLN A 340 17.03 12.66 -22.63
CA GLN A 340 17.13 11.19 -22.72
C GLN A 340 15.89 10.56 -22.07
N TRP A 341 15.69 9.28 -22.32
CA TRP A 341 14.59 8.50 -21.77
C TRP A 341 15.13 7.34 -20.95
N CYS A 342 14.38 6.95 -19.92
CA CYS A 342 14.71 5.83 -19.06
C CYS A 342 13.54 4.83 -19.06
N THR A 343 13.75 3.65 -19.66
CA THR A 343 12.69 2.60 -19.76
C THR A 343 12.10 2.27 -18.40
N PHE A 344 12.97 1.99 -17.42
CA PHE A 344 12.54 1.56 -16.10
C PHE A 344 11.91 2.68 -15.28
N CYS A 345 12.27 3.93 -15.53
CA CYS A 345 11.65 5.09 -14.89
C CYS A 345 10.22 5.29 -15.41
N LEU A 346 10.01 5.11 -16.73
CA LEU A 346 8.68 5.09 -17.34
C LEU A 346 7.86 3.90 -16.87
N LEU A 347 8.47 2.71 -16.73
CA LEU A 347 7.80 1.53 -16.17
C LEU A 347 7.36 1.78 -14.71
N ALA A 348 8.22 2.34 -13.87
CA ALA A 348 7.87 2.72 -12.51
C ALA A 348 6.71 3.73 -12.49
N ALA A 349 6.71 4.70 -13.40
CA ALA A 349 5.62 5.66 -13.55
C ALA A 349 4.31 4.99 -13.98
N ALA A 350 4.36 4.05 -14.92
CA ALA A 350 3.20 3.29 -15.38
C ALA A 350 2.61 2.37 -14.30
N ILE A 351 3.46 1.85 -13.39
CA ILE A 351 3.03 1.05 -12.24
C ILE A 351 2.34 1.93 -11.19
N MET A 352 2.92 3.08 -10.86
CA MET A 352 2.46 3.92 -9.76
C MET A 352 1.27 4.83 -10.14
N LEU A 353 1.17 5.25 -11.41
CA LEU A 353 0.11 6.18 -11.82
C LEU A 353 -1.32 5.66 -11.58
N PRO A 354 -1.66 4.38 -11.85
CA PRO A 354 -2.96 3.80 -11.46
C PRO A 354 -3.19 3.68 -9.95
N MET A 355 -2.12 3.66 -9.13
CA MET A 355 -2.22 3.57 -7.68
C MET A 355 -2.79 4.85 -7.08
N LEU A 356 -2.51 6.02 -7.67
CA LEU A 356 -3.01 7.32 -7.22
C LEU A 356 -4.55 7.39 -7.10
N PRO A 357 -5.34 7.09 -8.15
CA PRO A 357 -6.79 7.09 -8.04
C PRO A 357 -7.33 5.98 -7.14
N LEU A 358 -6.72 4.78 -7.15
CA LEU A 358 -7.18 3.64 -6.35
C LEU A 358 -7.03 3.88 -4.85
N GLU A 359 -5.96 4.56 -4.43
CA GLU A 359 -5.76 4.95 -3.02
C GLU A 359 -6.67 6.11 -2.59
N GLY A 360 -6.99 7.00 -3.53
CA GLY A 360 -7.84 8.15 -3.29
C GLY A 360 -9.17 7.83 -2.63
N ASP A 361 -9.78 6.71 -3.01
CA ASP A 361 -11.05 6.26 -2.45
C ASP A 361 -10.97 6.03 -0.93
N GLU A 362 -9.90 5.38 -0.47
CA GLU A 362 -9.73 5.07 0.94
C GLU A 362 -9.49 6.35 1.76
N VAL A 363 -8.68 7.27 1.22
CA VAL A 363 -8.45 8.59 1.81
C VAL A 363 -9.74 9.39 1.90
N VAL A 364 -10.58 9.37 0.86
CA VAL A 364 -11.89 10.05 0.88
C VAL A 364 -12.83 9.41 1.90
N ALA A 365 -12.91 8.08 1.96
CA ALA A 365 -13.74 7.37 2.94
C ALA A 365 -13.33 7.69 4.39
N MET A 366 -12.02 7.70 4.66
CA MET A 366 -11.44 8.10 5.94
C MET A 366 -11.72 9.58 6.26
N GLY A 367 -11.56 10.49 5.30
CA GLY A 367 -11.88 11.91 5.48
C GLY A 367 -13.36 12.13 5.81
N GLN A 368 -14.27 11.45 5.11
CA GLN A 368 -15.70 11.49 5.43
C GLN A 368 -15.99 10.94 6.83
N HIS A 369 -15.26 9.90 7.27
CA HIS A 369 -15.39 9.37 8.63
C HIS A 369 -15.06 10.43 9.68
N LEU A 370 -13.90 11.09 9.54
CA LEU A 370 -13.45 12.13 10.48
C LEU A 370 -14.42 13.33 10.49
N VAL A 371 -14.93 13.75 9.32
CA VAL A 371 -15.93 14.84 9.24
C VAL A 371 -17.23 14.45 9.95
N ARG A 372 -17.71 13.20 9.80
CA ARG A 372 -18.90 12.72 10.50
C ARG A 372 -18.67 12.65 12.02
N ALA A 373 -17.51 12.17 12.45
CA ALA A 373 -17.14 12.12 13.87
C ALA A 373 -17.11 13.53 14.50
N LYS A 374 -16.52 14.52 13.81
CA LYS A 374 -16.54 15.93 14.23
C LYS A 374 -17.97 16.45 14.38
N ARG A 375 -18.85 16.14 13.43
CA ARG A 375 -20.27 16.58 13.47
C ARG A 375 -21.06 15.95 14.61
N ARG A 376 -20.66 14.78 15.11
CA ARG A 376 -21.23 14.14 16.31
C ARG A 376 -20.66 14.67 17.62
N GLY A 377 -19.69 15.58 17.57
CA GLY A 377 -19.01 16.09 18.77
C GLY A 377 -17.94 15.14 19.35
N GLU A 378 -17.50 14.13 18.58
CA GLU A 378 -16.41 13.24 19.04
C GLU A 378 -15.04 13.95 18.96
N PRO A 379 -14.11 13.67 19.90
CA PRO A 379 -12.77 14.22 19.86
C PRO A 379 -11.97 13.65 18.67
N LEU A 380 -11.74 14.48 17.66
CA LEU A 380 -11.07 14.09 16.40
C LEU A 380 -9.73 13.41 16.60
N TRP A 381 -8.92 13.88 17.55
CA TRP A 381 -7.61 13.29 17.84
C TRP A 381 -7.72 11.84 18.32
N GLU A 382 -8.72 11.55 19.16
CA GLU A 382 -8.94 10.20 19.63
C GLU A 382 -9.44 9.30 18.50
N VAL A 383 -10.37 9.78 17.68
CA VAL A 383 -10.89 9.04 16.52
C VAL A 383 -9.78 8.77 15.50
N PHE A 384 -8.88 9.74 15.29
CA PHE A 384 -7.77 9.61 14.36
C PHE A 384 -6.78 8.50 14.76
N TRP A 385 -6.43 8.41 16.05
CA TRP A 385 -5.46 7.43 16.54
C TRP A 385 -6.06 6.07 16.93
N LYS A 386 -7.26 6.06 17.53
CA LYS A 386 -7.91 4.85 18.06
C LYS A 386 -9.02 4.30 17.15
N GLY A 387 -9.44 5.07 16.15
CA GLY A 387 -10.55 4.74 15.27
C GLY A 387 -11.91 5.11 15.85
N GLY A 388 -12.92 5.14 14.98
CA GLY A 388 -14.28 5.57 15.32
C GLY A 388 -15.37 4.49 15.27
N SER A 389 -16.57 4.90 15.65
CA SER A 389 -17.80 4.09 15.66
C SER A 389 -18.18 3.60 14.25
N PRO A 390 -18.72 2.37 14.09
CA PRO A 390 -19.20 1.84 12.81
C PRO A 390 -20.60 2.37 12.39
N GLU A 391 -21.06 3.48 12.97
CA GLU A 391 -22.37 4.06 12.68
C GLU A 391 -22.60 4.32 11.18
N GLY A 392 -23.73 3.82 10.68
CA GLY A 392 -24.12 3.94 9.28
C GLY A 392 -23.33 3.06 8.32
N SER A 393 -22.34 2.30 8.80
CA SER A 393 -21.60 1.34 7.98
C SER A 393 -22.44 0.11 7.68
N THR A 394 -22.31 -0.43 6.48
CA THR A 394 -23.01 -1.65 6.03
C THR A 394 -22.04 -2.82 5.88
N ARG A 395 -22.57 -4.04 5.84
CA ARG A 395 -21.76 -5.23 5.61
C ARG A 395 -21.24 -5.22 4.17
N ASP A 396 -20.04 -5.76 3.99
CA ASP A 396 -19.45 -5.92 2.66
C ASP A 396 -19.95 -7.24 2.07
N GLU A 397 -21.00 -7.18 1.27
CA GLU A 397 -21.63 -8.35 0.63
C GLU A 397 -21.20 -8.51 -0.83
N ARG A 398 -20.63 -7.45 -1.43
CA ARG A 398 -20.33 -7.40 -2.86
C ARG A 398 -18.90 -7.88 -3.14
N SER A 399 -17.94 -7.55 -2.28
CA SER A 399 -16.53 -7.87 -2.50
C SER A 399 -16.29 -9.38 -2.44
N PRO A 400 -15.67 -9.99 -3.47
CA PRO A 400 -15.28 -11.39 -3.41
C PRO A 400 -14.16 -11.58 -2.37
N GLU A 401 -14.16 -12.72 -1.70
CA GLU A 401 -13.07 -13.09 -0.80
C GLU A 401 -11.79 -13.33 -1.60
N LEU A 402 -10.65 -12.80 -1.12
CA LEU A 402 -9.37 -12.93 -1.82
C LEU A 402 -8.92 -14.39 -1.99
N LEU A 403 -9.36 -15.30 -1.11
CA LEU A 403 -9.08 -16.73 -1.23
C LEU A 403 -9.61 -17.33 -2.55
N THR A 404 -10.62 -16.72 -3.15
CA THR A 404 -11.20 -17.15 -4.44
C THR A 404 -10.40 -16.69 -5.67
N LEU A 405 -9.29 -15.95 -5.47
CA LEU A 405 -8.44 -15.44 -6.57
C LEU A 405 -7.96 -16.55 -7.51
N PRO A 406 -7.46 -17.72 -7.05
CA PRO A 406 -7.00 -18.77 -7.96
C PRO A 406 -8.12 -19.36 -8.84
N GLN A 407 -9.36 -19.42 -8.32
CA GLN A 407 -10.50 -19.99 -9.04
C GLN A 407 -11.25 -18.95 -9.89
N GLN A 408 -11.28 -17.68 -9.45
CA GLN A 408 -12.04 -16.60 -10.09
C GLN A 408 -11.20 -15.31 -10.24
N PRO A 409 -10.03 -15.36 -10.91
CA PRO A 409 -9.08 -14.25 -10.93
C PRO A 409 -9.68 -12.97 -11.53
N ALA A 410 -10.44 -13.09 -12.62
CA ALA A 410 -11.08 -11.95 -13.27
C ALA A 410 -12.09 -11.23 -12.37
N ARG A 411 -12.83 -11.98 -11.53
CA ARG A 411 -13.82 -11.40 -10.61
C ARG A 411 -13.15 -10.61 -9.50
N VAL A 412 -12.09 -11.17 -8.91
CA VAL A 412 -11.32 -10.52 -7.85
C VAL A 412 -10.58 -9.30 -8.41
N LEU A 413 -9.95 -9.41 -9.58
CA LEU A 413 -9.27 -8.28 -10.22
C LEU A 413 -10.25 -7.14 -10.55
N LYS A 414 -11.42 -7.46 -11.10
CA LYS A 414 -12.46 -6.44 -11.35
C LYS A 414 -12.92 -5.75 -10.06
N ALA A 415 -13.03 -6.50 -8.97
CA ALA A 415 -13.36 -5.92 -7.66
C ALA A 415 -12.24 -5.06 -7.09
N GLY A 416 -10.97 -5.42 -7.37
CA GLY A 416 -9.82 -4.62 -6.96
C GLY A 416 -9.65 -3.30 -7.70
N LEU A 417 -10.34 -3.13 -8.83
CA LEU A 417 -10.36 -1.89 -9.62
C LEU A 417 -11.65 -1.09 -9.44
N TRP A 418 -12.53 -1.48 -8.50
CA TRP A 418 -13.69 -0.64 -8.16
C TRP A 418 -13.25 0.73 -7.67
N GLY A 419 -14.04 1.75 -8.04
CA GLY A 419 -13.66 3.14 -7.85
C GLY A 419 -13.01 3.79 -9.06
N MET A 420 -12.38 2.98 -9.90
CA MET A 420 -11.82 3.40 -11.17
C MET A 420 -12.75 3.02 -12.31
N SER A 421 -12.97 3.96 -13.22
CA SER A 421 -13.68 3.73 -14.47
C SER A 421 -12.88 4.33 -15.61
N VAL A 422 -12.91 3.65 -16.75
CA VAL A 422 -12.14 4.02 -17.95
C VAL A 422 -13.10 4.50 -19.04
N PRO A 423 -13.64 5.73 -18.96
CA PRO A 423 -14.35 6.35 -20.09
C PRO A 423 -13.46 6.37 -21.33
N TRP A 424 -14.05 6.09 -22.49
CA TRP A 424 -13.31 6.11 -23.76
C TRP A 424 -12.67 7.49 -24.02
N THR A 425 -13.28 8.57 -23.54
CA THR A 425 -12.74 9.93 -23.69
C THR A 425 -11.43 10.12 -22.93
N LEU A 426 -11.32 9.61 -21.69
CA LEU A 426 -10.09 9.67 -20.91
C LEU A 426 -9.03 8.72 -21.46
N ALA A 427 -9.43 7.53 -21.93
CA ALA A 427 -8.52 6.61 -22.60
C ALA A 427 -7.94 7.25 -23.88
N ALA A 428 -8.78 7.90 -24.69
CA ALA A 428 -8.34 8.66 -25.84
C ALA A 428 -7.40 9.81 -25.43
N SER A 429 -7.72 10.58 -24.40
CA SER A 429 -6.83 11.65 -23.89
C SER A 429 -5.46 11.12 -23.45
N VAL A 430 -5.38 9.93 -22.83
CA VAL A 430 -4.10 9.27 -22.53
C VAL A 430 -3.32 8.99 -23.82
N LEU A 431 -3.96 8.38 -24.83
CA LEU A 431 -3.30 8.09 -26.11
C LEU A 431 -2.84 9.36 -26.82
N LEU A 432 -3.66 10.42 -26.82
CA LEU A 432 -3.28 11.72 -27.40
C LEU A 432 -2.15 12.39 -26.62
N GLY A 433 -2.14 12.28 -25.28
CA GLY A 433 -1.04 12.74 -24.44
C GLY A 433 0.28 12.04 -24.76
N VAL A 434 0.25 10.70 -24.92
CA VAL A 434 1.42 9.92 -25.38
C VAL A 434 1.84 10.36 -26.79
N ALA A 435 0.89 10.54 -27.71
CA ALA A 435 1.20 11.01 -29.06
C ALA A 435 1.87 12.40 -29.04
N LEU A 436 1.40 13.32 -28.19
CA LEU A 436 2.02 14.63 -27.99
C LEU A 436 3.48 14.53 -27.54
N VAL A 437 3.80 13.60 -26.64
CA VAL A 437 5.16 13.38 -26.15
C VAL A 437 6.14 12.99 -27.28
N PHE A 438 5.70 12.14 -28.21
CA PHE A 438 6.55 11.65 -29.31
C PHE A 438 6.47 12.50 -30.59
N SER A 439 5.43 13.32 -30.75
CA SER A 439 5.22 14.13 -31.95
C SER A 439 6.38 15.08 -32.33
N PRO A 440 7.17 15.66 -31.41
CA PRO A 440 8.33 16.48 -31.80
C PRO A 440 9.39 15.69 -32.56
N ALA A 441 9.57 14.40 -32.24
CA ALA A 441 10.53 13.53 -32.91
C ALA A 441 10.12 13.23 -34.35
N VAL A 442 8.82 13.08 -34.60
CA VAL A 442 8.25 12.81 -35.94
C VAL A 442 8.26 14.06 -36.81
N THR A 443 7.96 15.22 -36.21
CA THR A 443 7.79 16.49 -36.93
C THR A 443 9.06 17.33 -37.03
N GLY A 444 10.19 16.83 -36.51
CA GLY A 444 11.47 17.53 -36.49
C GLY A 444 11.42 18.84 -35.69
N MET A 445 10.52 18.94 -34.70
CA MET A 445 10.31 20.16 -33.93
C MET A 445 11.46 20.35 -32.92
N ALA A 446 12.11 21.51 -32.98
CA ALA A 446 13.14 21.89 -32.03
C ALA A 446 12.55 22.50 -30.75
N ARG A 447 13.40 22.63 -29.73
CA ARG A 447 13.08 23.38 -28.51
C ARG A 447 13.02 24.89 -28.84
N PRO A 448 12.25 25.70 -28.09
CA PRO A 448 11.37 25.36 -26.95
C PRO A 448 10.02 24.67 -27.22
N PRO A 449 9.34 24.82 -28.38
CA PRO A 449 8.01 24.25 -28.61
C PRO A 449 7.90 22.74 -28.35
N ALA A 450 8.95 21.98 -28.67
CA ALA A 450 9.01 20.55 -28.39
C ALA A 450 8.82 20.21 -26.91
N ASP A 451 9.38 21.02 -26.00
CA ASP A 451 9.29 20.75 -24.57
C ASP A 451 7.90 21.04 -24.03
N VAL A 452 7.19 22.05 -24.59
CA VAL A 452 5.78 22.32 -24.25
C VAL A 452 4.92 21.09 -24.55
N LEU A 453 5.07 20.50 -25.74
CA LEU A 453 4.32 19.30 -26.15
C LEU A 453 4.63 18.10 -25.24
N ARG A 454 5.90 17.89 -24.87
CA ARG A 454 6.30 16.78 -23.99
C ARG A 454 5.79 16.94 -22.57
N VAL A 455 5.96 18.13 -21.98
CA VAL A 455 5.51 18.44 -20.61
C VAL A 455 3.98 18.29 -20.54
N ALA A 456 3.27 18.96 -21.43
CA ALA A 456 1.82 18.92 -21.42
C ALA A 456 1.29 17.53 -21.76
N GLY A 457 1.91 16.80 -22.69
CA GLY A 457 1.53 15.42 -23.02
C GLY A 457 1.61 14.49 -21.81
N LEU A 458 2.71 14.54 -21.03
CA LEU A 458 2.85 13.78 -19.79
C LEU A 458 1.83 14.21 -18.72
N LEU A 459 1.60 15.51 -18.56
CA LEU A 459 0.58 16.02 -17.62
C LEU A 459 -0.85 15.61 -18.02
N ILE A 460 -1.15 15.56 -19.32
CA ILE A 460 -2.44 15.09 -19.85
C ILE A 460 -2.62 13.60 -19.52
N VAL A 461 -1.58 12.77 -19.71
CA VAL A 461 -1.63 11.35 -19.31
C VAL A 461 -1.92 11.24 -17.82
N THR A 462 -1.16 11.95 -16.98
CA THR A 462 -1.32 11.96 -15.52
C THR A 462 -2.73 12.38 -15.10
N ALA A 463 -3.20 13.55 -15.57
CA ALA A 463 -4.51 14.08 -15.20
C ALA A 463 -5.64 13.17 -15.70
N SER A 464 -5.49 12.55 -16.87
CA SER A 464 -6.47 11.60 -17.41
C SER A 464 -6.57 10.34 -16.56
N VAL A 465 -5.44 9.75 -16.15
CA VAL A 465 -5.44 8.54 -15.30
C VAL A 465 -5.95 8.84 -13.90
N ILE A 466 -5.56 9.96 -13.29
CA ILE A 466 -6.13 10.40 -12.01
C ILE A 466 -7.65 10.58 -12.13
N ALA A 467 -8.11 11.20 -13.22
CA ALA A 467 -9.54 11.40 -13.48
C ALA A 467 -10.31 10.10 -13.78
N MET A 468 -9.63 8.97 -14.03
CA MET A 468 -10.29 7.66 -14.12
C MET A 468 -10.81 7.18 -12.76
N GLY A 469 -10.19 7.63 -11.65
CA GLY A 469 -10.80 7.51 -10.33
C GLY A 469 -12.04 8.40 -10.23
N GLU A 470 -13.22 7.81 -10.00
CA GLU A 470 -14.47 8.58 -9.96
C GLU A 470 -14.44 9.66 -8.86
N VAL A 471 -13.74 9.40 -7.73
CA VAL A 471 -13.54 10.38 -6.65
C VAL A 471 -12.76 11.62 -7.09
N PHE A 472 -11.91 11.50 -8.11
CA PHE A 472 -11.10 12.58 -8.68
C PHE A 472 -11.57 13.00 -10.07
N ARG A 473 -12.80 12.66 -10.46
CA ARG A 473 -13.29 12.89 -11.82
C ARG A 473 -13.16 14.35 -12.29
N LEU A 474 -13.25 15.32 -11.38
CA LEU A 474 -13.05 16.75 -11.67
C LEU A 474 -11.65 17.08 -12.21
N ALA A 475 -10.63 16.26 -11.96
CA ALA A 475 -9.29 16.44 -12.49
C ALA A 475 -9.26 16.43 -14.03
N ARG A 476 -10.28 15.89 -14.71
CA ARG A 476 -10.39 15.93 -16.17
C ARG A 476 -10.35 17.36 -16.72
N TYR A 477 -10.83 18.36 -15.98
CA TYR A 477 -10.81 19.75 -16.46
C TYR A 477 -9.39 20.32 -16.56
N LEU A 478 -8.40 19.72 -15.89
CA LEU A 478 -6.99 20.06 -16.12
C LEU A 478 -6.60 19.81 -17.58
N ASN A 479 -7.14 18.78 -18.22
CA ASN A 479 -6.90 18.50 -19.65
C ASN A 479 -7.46 19.58 -20.57
N VAL A 480 -8.49 20.33 -20.15
CA VAL A 480 -8.98 21.49 -20.94
C VAL A 480 -7.91 22.57 -20.97
N PHE A 481 -7.37 22.94 -19.80
CA PHE A 481 -6.31 23.94 -19.70
C PHE A 481 -5.03 23.48 -20.41
N LEU A 482 -4.62 22.23 -20.21
CA LEU A 482 -3.43 21.65 -20.85
C LEU A 482 -3.61 21.56 -22.37
N GLY A 483 -4.77 21.11 -22.85
CA GLY A 483 -5.08 21.02 -24.28
C GLY A 483 -5.09 22.38 -24.98
N VAL A 484 -5.70 23.39 -24.36
CA VAL A 484 -5.66 24.78 -24.86
C VAL A 484 -4.23 25.33 -24.83
N GLY A 485 -3.46 25.04 -23.78
CA GLY A 485 -2.05 25.43 -23.68
C GLY A 485 -1.21 24.86 -24.83
N VAL A 486 -1.34 23.57 -25.12
CA VAL A 486 -0.66 22.91 -26.25
C VAL A 486 -1.10 23.47 -27.60
N ALA A 487 -2.37 23.86 -27.72
CA ALA A 487 -2.89 24.43 -28.95
C ALA A 487 -2.34 25.83 -29.25
N LEU A 488 -2.06 26.64 -28.22
CA LEU A 488 -1.72 28.06 -28.37
C LEU A 488 -0.23 28.36 -28.16
N VAL A 489 0.38 27.83 -27.10
CA VAL A 489 1.73 28.22 -26.66
C VAL A 489 2.81 27.96 -27.72
N PRO A 490 2.83 26.83 -28.46
CA PRO A 490 3.82 26.58 -29.51
C PRO A 490 3.83 27.61 -30.66
N TRP A 491 2.75 28.37 -30.85
CA TRP A 491 2.67 29.44 -31.85
C TRP A 491 3.33 30.74 -31.39
N LEU A 492 3.47 30.92 -30.08
CA LEU A 492 4.10 32.09 -29.47
C LEU A 492 5.62 31.95 -29.34
N LEU A 493 6.15 30.75 -29.62
CA LEU A 493 7.54 30.38 -29.40
C LEU A 493 8.25 30.12 -30.73
N ASP A 494 9.48 30.59 -30.85
CA ASP A 494 10.34 30.34 -32.03
C ASP A 494 10.86 28.90 -32.08
N GLY A 495 11.30 28.46 -33.27
CA GLY A 495 11.95 27.14 -33.45
C GLY A 495 11.02 25.95 -33.72
N GLY A 496 9.72 26.18 -33.93
CA GLY A 496 8.75 25.13 -34.26
C GLY A 496 8.54 24.94 -35.77
N THR A 497 8.36 23.70 -36.22
CA THR A 497 7.91 23.42 -37.59
C THR A 497 6.40 23.69 -37.73
N VAL A 498 5.95 24.14 -38.90
CA VAL A 498 4.52 24.36 -39.17
C VAL A 498 3.73 23.08 -38.94
N ALA A 499 4.25 21.95 -39.44
CA ALA A 499 3.65 20.63 -39.25
C ALA A 499 3.48 20.27 -37.76
N GLY A 500 4.51 20.50 -36.93
CA GLY A 500 4.43 20.24 -35.50
C GLY A 500 3.46 21.17 -34.77
N ARG A 501 3.40 22.46 -35.13
CA ARG A 501 2.45 23.42 -34.53
C ARG A 501 1.00 23.07 -34.85
N VAL A 502 0.72 22.70 -36.10
CA VAL A 502 -0.61 22.22 -36.53
C VAL A 502 -0.96 20.91 -35.83
N THR A 503 0.00 20.00 -35.68
CA THR A 503 -0.20 18.75 -34.91
C THR A 503 -0.56 19.06 -33.45
N GLY A 504 0.19 19.95 -32.78
CA GLY A 504 -0.10 20.39 -31.43
C GLY A 504 -1.48 21.05 -31.31
N LEU A 505 -1.86 21.89 -32.26
CA LEU A 505 -3.19 22.51 -32.35
C LEU A 505 -4.31 21.46 -32.39
N ILE A 506 -4.23 20.51 -33.32
CA ILE A 506 -5.25 19.47 -33.52
C ILE A 506 -5.36 18.58 -32.27
N LEU A 507 -4.22 18.09 -31.78
CA LEU A 507 -4.18 17.19 -30.63
C LEU A 507 -4.61 17.90 -29.34
N GLY A 508 -4.19 19.15 -29.14
CA GLY A 508 -4.55 19.96 -27.98
C GLY A 508 -6.05 20.27 -27.92
N LEU A 509 -6.66 20.67 -29.05
CA LEU A 509 -8.11 20.87 -29.15
C LEU A 509 -8.88 19.58 -28.94
N ALA A 510 -8.43 18.46 -29.53
CA ALA A 510 -9.04 17.16 -29.32
C ALA A 510 -9.04 16.76 -27.84
N VAL A 511 -7.91 16.90 -27.14
CA VAL A 511 -7.82 16.63 -25.69
C VAL A 511 -8.77 17.52 -24.89
N ALA A 512 -8.83 18.82 -25.21
CA ALA A 512 -9.71 19.76 -24.50
C ALA A 512 -11.19 19.39 -24.67
N LEU A 513 -11.61 19.00 -25.89
CA LEU A 513 -12.98 18.57 -26.17
C LEU A 513 -13.33 17.25 -25.49
N LEU A 514 -12.41 16.27 -25.51
CA LEU A 514 -12.59 14.97 -24.86
C LEU A 514 -12.67 15.06 -23.33
N ALA A 515 -12.18 16.15 -22.74
CA ALA A 515 -12.25 16.38 -21.30
C ALA A 515 -13.63 16.88 -20.79
N LEU A 516 -14.51 17.33 -21.68
CA LEU A 516 -15.82 17.89 -21.31
C LEU A 516 -16.85 16.83 -20.90
N PRO A 517 -17.01 15.68 -21.60
CA PRO A 517 -17.99 14.68 -21.25
C PRO A 517 -17.73 14.07 -19.87
N ARG A 518 -18.80 13.81 -19.12
CA ARG A 518 -18.71 13.33 -17.73
C ARG A 518 -18.20 11.89 -17.60
N GLY A 519 -18.46 11.09 -18.62
CA GLY A 519 -18.30 9.64 -18.57
C GLY A 519 -19.35 8.97 -17.67
N PRO A 520 -19.38 7.63 -17.66
CA PRO A 520 -20.26 6.88 -16.76
C PRO A 520 -19.83 7.05 -15.30
N ARG A 521 -20.81 6.89 -14.41
CA ARG A 521 -20.61 6.75 -12.97
C ARG A 521 -21.08 5.35 -12.57
N LEU A 522 -20.16 4.52 -12.11
CA LEU A 522 -20.42 3.12 -11.79
C LEU A 522 -20.74 2.93 -10.31
N GLU A 523 -20.23 3.81 -9.44
CA GLU A 523 -20.24 3.61 -8.01
C GLU A 523 -20.87 4.78 -7.21
N ARG A 524 -21.13 4.52 -5.92
CA ARG A 524 -21.66 5.47 -4.95
C ARG A 524 -20.64 5.71 -3.85
N TYR A 525 -20.52 6.96 -3.42
CA TYR A 525 -19.51 7.48 -2.49
C TYR A 525 -20.15 8.28 -1.34
N GLY A 526 -21.46 8.11 -1.12
CA GLY A 526 -22.23 8.81 -0.12
C GLY A 526 -22.14 10.34 -0.26
N GLY A 527 -21.56 11.01 0.75
CA GLY A 527 -21.45 12.47 0.76
C GLY A 527 -20.56 13.06 -0.34
N TRP A 528 -19.71 12.26 -0.98
CA TRP A 528 -18.79 12.69 -2.04
C TRP A 528 -19.44 12.73 -3.42
N ASP A 529 -20.64 12.14 -3.57
CA ASP A 529 -21.36 12.06 -4.84
C ASP A 529 -21.56 13.42 -5.53
N ARG A 530 -21.52 14.51 -4.76
CA ARG A 530 -21.63 15.89 -5.27
C ARG A 530 -20.42 16.32 -6.10
N LEU A 531 -19.25 15.74 -5.83
CA LEU A 531 -17.98 16.01 -6.51
C LEU A 531 -17.70 15.00 -7.63
N VAL A 532 -18.37 13.86 -7.62
CA VAL A 532 -18.39 12.89 -8.73
C VAL A 532 -19.34 13.41 -9.82
N ARG A 533 -18.91 14.44 -10.55
CA ARG A 533 -19.65 15.12 -11.64
C ARG A 533 -18.88 15.15 -12.94
#